data_AF-A0A6B3HDZ1-F1
#
_entry.id   AF-A0A6B3HDZ1-F1
#
_cell.length_a   1.000
_cell.length_b   1.000
_cell.length_c   1.000
_cell.angle_alpha   90.00
_cell.angle_beta   90.00
_cell.angle_gamma   90.00
#
_symmetry.space_group_name_H-M   'P 1'
#
loop_
_entity.id
_entity.type
_entity.pdbx_description
1 polymer ?
#
loop_
_entity_poly.entity_id
_entity_poly.type
_entity_poly.pdbx_seq_one_letter_code
_entity_poly.pdbx_strand_id
1 'polypeptide(L)'
;VFAAIDAGCAAVRVNPGNIKQFDDKVKEIAKAASETRTPIRIGVNAGSLDARLLKKYGKATPEALVESALWEASLFEEHGFGDIKISVKHN
;
A
#
# COMPACT_ATOMS: atom_id res chain seq x y z
N VAL A 1 5.88 -3.12 -10.61
CA VAL A 1 5.86 -1.73 -10.10
C VAL A 1 6.85 -0.88 -10.87
N PHE A 2 8.16 -1.14 -10.77
CA PHE A 2 9.20 -0.41 -11.51
C PHE A 2 8.92 -0.24 -13.00
N ALA A 3 8.70 -1.33 -13.74
CA ALA A 3 8.38 -1.24 -15.17
C ALA A 3 7.17 -0.35 -15.51
N ALA A 4 6.18 -0.22 -14.62
CA ALA A 4 5.04 0.66 -14.82
C ALA A 4 5.41 2.14 -14.56
N ILE A 5 6.24 2.39 -13.55
CA ILE A 5 6.81 3.71 -13.26
C ILE A 5 7.69 4.15 -14.43
N ASP A 6 8.60 3.29 -14.89
CA ASP A 6 9.51 3.56 -16.00
C ASP A 6 8.76 3.81 -17.33
N ALA A 7 7.64 3.12 -17.53
CA ALA A 7 6.76 3.32 -18.67
C ALA A 7 5.91 4.61 -18.60
N GLY A 8 6.00 5.39 -17.51
CA GLY A 8 5.25 6.64 -17.34
C GLY A 8 3.77 6.44 -17.03
N CYS A 9 3.40 5.32 -16.40
CA CYS A 9 2.02 5.12 -15.94
C CYS A 9 1.60 6.21 -14.94
N ALA A 10 0.38 6.72 -15.07
CA ALA A 10 -0.10 7.85 -14.27
C ALA A 10 -0.24 7.55 -12.76
N ALA A 11 -0.30 6.27 -12.37
CA ALA A 11 -0.30 5.82 -10.99
C ALA A 11 0.05 4.33 -10.94
N VAL A 12 0.58 3.88 -9.80
CA VAL A 12 0.71 2.45 -9.49
C VAL A 12 -0.17 2.08 -8.30
N ARG A 13 -0.62 0.83 -8.23
CA ARG A 13 -1.46 0.33 -7.13
C ARG A 13 -0.76 -0.78 -6.38
N VAL A 14 -0.72 -0.66 -5.05
CA VAL A 14 -0.23 -1.66 -4.10
C VAL A 14 -1.36 -2.13 -3.18
N ASN A 15 -1.15 -3.26 -2.50
CA ASN A 15 -2.05 -3.81 -1.49
C ASN A 15 -1.26 -4.72 -0.52
N PRO A 16 -1.82 -5.08 0.65
CA PRO A 16 -1.08 -5.84 1.65
C PRO A 16 -0.55 -7.19 1.23
N GLY A 17 -1.27 -7.89 0.34
CA GLY A 17 -0.81 -9.16 -0.21
C GLY A 17 0.48 -9.02 -1.03
N ASN A 18 0.61 -7.92 -1.77
CA ASN A 18 1.77 -7.69 -2.62
C ASN A 18 2.88 -6.92 -1.88
N ILE A 19 2.55 -6.01 -0.96
CA ILE A 19 3.57 -5.23 -0.25
C ILE A 19 4.51 -6.14 0.55
N LYS A 20 4.02 -7.24 1.13
CA LYS A 20 4.89 -8.22 1.82
C LYS A 20 5.94 -8.84 0.90
N GLN A 21 5.66 -8.95 -0.39
CA GLN A 21 6.64 -9.43 -1.39
C GLN A 21 7.67 -8.36 -1.78
N PHE A 22 7.41 -7.12 -1.38
CA PHE A 22 8.18 -5.93 -1.69
C PHE A 22 8.64 -5.21 -0.42
N ASP A 23 8.59 -5.85 0.75
CA ASP A 23 8.90 -5.19 2.03
C ASP A 23 10.37 -4.70 2.03
N ASP A 24 11.24 -5.46 1.38
CA ASP A 24 12.63 -5.12 1.09
C ASP A 24 12.80 -4.05 -0.01
N LYS A 25 11.74 -3.73 -0.75
CA LYS A 25 11.74 -2.83 -1.92
C LYS A 25 10.90 -1.57 -1.73
N VAL A 26 10.24 -1.37 -0.59
CA VAL A 26 9.41 -0.17 -0.36
C VAL A 26 10.24 1.10 -0.56
N LYS A 27 11.46 1.14 -0.02
CA LYS A 27 12.41 2.24 -0.22
C LYS A 27 12.71 2.53 -1.69
N GLU A 28 12.93 1.48 -2.48
CA GLU A 28 13.25 1.60 -3.91
C GLU A 28 12.03 2.08 -4.71
N ILE A 29 10.84 1.56 -4.38
CA ILE A 29 9.59 1.98 -5.00
C ILE A 29 9.29 3.45 -4.66
N ALA A 30 9.42 3.84 -3.38
CA ALA A 30 9.23 5.21 -2.91
C ALA A 30 10.16 6.18 -3.64
N LYS A 31 11.44 5.81 -3.79
CA LYS A 31 12.42 6.59 -4.54
C LYS A 31 12.03 6.74 -6.01
N ALA A 32 11.76 5.64 -6.71
CA ALA A 32 11.41 5.66 -8.13
C ALA A 32 10.13 6.48 -8.38
N ALA A 33 9.11 6.29 -7.55
CA ALA A 33 7.85 7.04 -7.61
C ALA A 33 8.05 8.55 -7.35
N SER A 34 8.94 8.91 -6.42
CA SER A 34 9.29 10.32 -6.15
C SER A 34 9.97 10.97 -7.35
N GLU A 35 10.94 10.28 -7.96
CA GLU A 35 11.72 10.78 -9.10
C GLU A 35 10.84 11.04 -10.33
N THR A 36 9.82 10.23 -10.55
CA THR A 36 8.88 10.36 -11.68
C THR A 36 7.59 11.11 -11.33
N ARG A 37 7.40 11.51 -10.06
CA ARG A 37 6.14 12.06 -9.54
C ARG A 37 4.93 11.14 -9.83
N THR A 38 5.13 9.83 -9.71
CA THR A 38 4.08 8.83 -9.91
C THR A 38 3.37 8.54 -8.59
N PRO A 39 2.08 8.88 -8.42
CA PRO A 39 1.36 8.60 -7.20
C PRO A 39 1.18 7.09 -6.97
N ILE A 40 1.16 6.69 -5.69
CA ILE A 40 0.90 5.31 -5.28
C ILE A 40 -0.49 5.21 -4.67
N ARG A 41 -1.32 4.31 -5.19
CA ARG A 41 -2.61 3.96 -4.58
C ARG A 41 -2.48 2.72 -3.69
N ILE A 42 -2.76 2.87 -2.41
CA ILE A 42 -2.88 1.78 -1.44
C ILE A 42 -4.34 1.29 -1.45
N GLY A 43 -4.54 0.02 -1.75
CA GLY A 43 -5.87 -0.59 -1.84
C GLY A 43 -6.06 -1.75 -0.89
N VAL A 44 -6.85 -1.54 0.17
CA VAL A 44 -7.17 -2.54 1.19
C VAL A 44 -8.58 -3.09 0.96
N ASN A 45 -8.72 -4.41 1.04
CA ASN A 45 -9.99 -5.12 0.90
C ASN A 45 -10.15 -6.15 2.04
N ALA A 46 -11.39 -6.39 2.48
CA ALA A 46 -11.70 -7.40 3.50
C ALA A 46 -11.13 -8.81 3.18
N GLY A 47 -11.25 -9.25 1.92
CA GLY A 47 -10.79 -10.58 1.49
C GLY A 47 -9.27 -10.77 1.44
N SER A 48 -8.48 -9.70 1.57
CA SER A 48 -7.01 -9.75 1.54
C SER A 48 -6.39 -9.05 2.75
N LEU A 49 -7.14 -8.94 3.85
CA LEU A 49 -6.65 -8.35 5.08
C LEU A 49 -5.52 -9.19 5.69
N ASP A 50 -4.51 -8.55 6.26
CA ASP A 50 -3.40 -9.24 6.92
C ASP A 50 -3.91 -10.16 8.03
N ALA A 51 -3.42 -11.41 8.07
CA ALA A 51 -3.75 -12.40 9.09
C ALA A 51 -3.51 -11.88 10.53
N ARG A 52 -2.51 -11.01 10.74
CA ARG A 52 -2.24 -10.37 12.04
C ARG A 52 -3.43 -9.50 12.48
N LEU A 53 -4.00 -8.74 11.55
CA LEU A 53 -5.15 -7.87 11.81
C LEU A 53 -6.44 -8.69 11.96
N LEU A 54 -6.62 -9.74 11.14
CA LEU A 54 -7.73 -10.68 11.33
C LEU A 54 -7.67 -11.34 12.72
N LYS A 55 -6.48 -11.73 13.19
CA LYS A 55 -6.30 -12.30 14.54
C LYS A 55 -6.56 -11.27 15.64
N LYS A 56 -6.11 -10.02 15.47
CA LYS A 56 -6.30 -8.93 16.43
C LYS A 56 -7.77 -8.53 16.59
N TYR A 57 -8.49 -8.44 15.47
CA TYR A 57 -9.87 -7.93 15.43
C TYR A 57 -10.94 -9.03 15.36
N GLY A 58 -10.55 -10.29 15.18
CA GLY A 58 -11.44 -11.45 15.04
C GLY A 58 -12.17 -11.56 13.70
N LYS A 59 -12.35 -10.45 12.99
CA LYS A 59 -12.93 -10.38 11.63
C LYS A 59 -12.42 -9.14 10.89
N ALA A 60 -12.75 -9.01 9.61
CA ALA A 60 -12.46 -7.81 8.82
C ALA A 60 -13.41 -6.66 9.23
N THR A 61 -13.10 -5.96 10.32
CA THR A 61 -13.86 -4.77 10.73
C THR A 61 -13.39 -3.52 9.96
N PRO A 62 -14.19 -2.45 9.92
CA PRO A 62 -13.74 -1.16 9.39
C PRO A 62 -12.42 -0.68 10.03
N GLU A 63 -12.26 -0.85 11.34
CA GLU A 63 -11.04 -0.47 12.07
C GLU A 63 -9.84 -1.29 11.62
N ALA A 64 -10.04 -2.61 11.41
CA ALA A 64 -8.97 -3.47 10.92
C ALA A 64 -8.53 -3.08 9.50
N LEU A 65 -9.47 -2.67 8.65
CA LEU A 65 -9.17 -2.18 7.30
C LEU A 65 -8.45 -0.83 7.31
N VAL A 66 -8.87 0.10 8.16
CA VAL A 66 -8.22 1.41 8.34
C VAL A 66 -6.80 1.21 8.87
N GLU A 67 -6.62 0.37 9.90
CA GLU A 67 -5.29 0.08 10.44
C GLU A 67 -4.38 -0.53 9.37
N SER A 68 -4.89 -1.45 8.55
CA SER A 68 -4.12 -1.99 7.43
C SER A 68 -3.72 -0.92 6.43
N ALA A 69 -4.60 0.02 6.09
CA ALA A 69 -4.30 1.07 5.11
C ALA A 69 -3.26 2.06 5.64
N LEU A 70 -3.38 2.45 6.91
CA LEU A 70 -2.45 3.35 7.58
C LEU A 70 -1.07 2.72 7.75
N TRP A 71 -1.02 1.44 8.13
CA TRP A 71 0.24 0.70 8.20
C TRP A 71 0.97 0.65 6.86
N GLU A 72 0.25 0.34 5.76
CA GLU A 72 0.87 0.32 4.43
C GLU A 72 1.36 1.71 4.00
N ALA A 73 0.63 2.76 4.36
CA ALA A 73 1.02 4.13 4.05
C ALA A 73 2.28 4.54 4.81
N SER A 74 2.39 4.15 6.09
CA SER A 74 3.55 4.50 6.91
C SER A 74 4.85 3.92 6.37
N LEU A 75 4.82 2.75 5.71
CA LEU A 75 6.01 2.17 5.07
C LEU A 75 6.60 3.09 3.98
N PHE A 76 5.76 3.83 3.27
CA PHE A 76 6.22 4.82 2.28
C PHE A 76 6.61 6.15 2.93
N GLU A 77 5.86 6.58 3.95
CA GLU A 77 6.16 7.80 4.71
C GLU A 77 7.51 7.72 5.43
N GLU A 78 7.88 6.55 5.95
CA GLU A 78 9.21 6.26 6.52
C GLU A 78 10.36 6.49 5.52
N HIS A 79 10.06 6.52 4.23
CA HIS A 79 10.99 6.81 3.14
C HIS A 79 10.72 8.18 2.47
N GLY A 80 9.94 9.05 3.12
CA GLY A 80 9.67 10.42 2.68
C GLY A 80 8.71 10.53 1.51
N PHE A 81 7.97 9.46 1.15
CA PHE A 81 7.00 9.48 0.06
C PHE A 81 5.59 9.71 0.59
N GLY A 82 4.93 10.76 0.10
CA GLY A 82 3.59 11.17 0.54
C GLY A 82 2.54 11.34 -0.56
N ASP A 83 2.87 11.11 -1.84
CA ASP A 83 1.89 11.19 -2.94
C ASP A 83 1.05 9.90 -3.00
N ILE A 84 0.20 9.75 -1.99
CA ILE A 84 -0.54 8.52 -1.69
C ILE A 84 -2.04 8.74 -1.87
N LYS A 85 -2.69 7.76 -2.50
CA LYS A 85 -4.16 7.64 -2.57
C LYS A 85 -4.60 6.40 -1.80
N ILE A 86 -5.63 6.50 -0.98
CA ILE A 86 -6.15 5.36 -0.21
C ILE A 86 -7.49 4.92 -0.77
N SER A 87 -7.68 3.60 -0.88
CA SER A 87 -8.98 2.99 -1.12
C SER A 87 -9.20 1.84 -0.14
N VAL A 88 -10.33 1.87 0.55
CA VAL A 88 -10.76 0.82 1.49
C VAL A 88 -12.08 0.26 0.99
N LYS A 89 -12.17 -1.07 0.86
CA LYS A 89 -13.36 -1.73 0.32
C LYS A 89 -13.85 -2.85 1.24
N HIS A 90 -15.14 -2.83 1.53
CA HIS A 90 -15.87 -3.86 2.25
C HIS A 90 -17.18 -4.13 1.50
N ASN A 91 -17.69 -5.37 1.57
CA ASN A 91 -18.95 -5.80 0.96
C ASN A 91 -20.15 -5.57 1.90
#